data_AF-A0A3A4K639-F1
#
_entry.id   AF-A0A3A4K639-F1
#
_cell.length_a   1.000
_cell.length_b   1.000
_cell.length_c   1.000
_cell.angle_alpha   90.00
_cell.angle_beta   90.00
_cell.angle_gamma   90.00
#
_symmetry.space_group_name_H-M   'P 1'
#
loop_
_entity.id
_entity.type
_entity.pdbx_description
1 polymer ?
#
loop_
_entity_poly.entity_id
_entity_poly.type
_entity_poly.pdbx_seq_one_letter_code
_entity_poly.pdbx_strand_id
1 'polypeptide(L)' 'MRDRTGEPVEPDDDSAPWHDPRCRGTGWLGDDNEGRPIPCLVCKAHLATRSTVHETTPSPRAQAAIRALESRE' A
#
# COMPACT_ATOMS: atom_id res chain seq x y z
N MET A 1 -18.65 -17.43 -23.74
CA MET A 1 -17.98 -16.15 -24.08
C MET A 1 -16.52 -16.49 -24.35
N ARG A 2 -15.92 -15.97 -25.43
CA ARG A 2 -14.51 -16.21 -25.78
C ARG A 2 -13.83 -14.86 -25.90
N ASP A 3 -12.58 -14.75 -25.50
CA ASP A 3 -11.82 -13.51 -25.58
C ASP A 3 -11.43 -13.20 -27.04
N ARG A 4 -10.67 -12.11 -27.23
CA ARG A 4 -10.21 -11.69 -28.57
C ARG A 4 -9.22 -12.67 -29.23
N THR A 5 -8.67 -13.63 -28.50
CA THR A 5 -7.78 -14.68 -29.03
C THR A 5 -8.53 -15.98 -29.29
N GLY A 6 -9.81 -16.07 -28.94
CA GLY A 6 -10.66 -17.24 -29.14
C GLY A 6 -10.58 -18.26 -28.01
N GLU A 7 -9.85 -17.93 -26.95
CA GLU A 7 -9.78 -18.76 -25.75
C GLU A 7 -11.09 -18.63 -24.96
N PRO A 8 -11.58 -19.71 -24.33
CA PRO A 8 -12.70 -19.60 -23.42
C PRO A 8 -12.35 -18.60 -22.32
N VAL A 9 -13.19 -17.57 -22.16
CA VAL A 9 -13.06 -16.63 -21.04
C VAL A 9 -13.25 -17.46 -19.78
N GLU A 10 -12.19 -17.58 -18.98
CA GLU A 10 -12.32 -18.20 -17.66
C GLU A 10 -13.37 -17.39 -16.88
N PRO A 11 -14.38 -18.04 -16.29
CA PRO A 11 -15.32 -17.33 -15.43
C PRO A 11 -14.52 -16.69 -14.30
N ASP A 12 -14.72 -15.40 -14.05
CA ASP A 12 -14.24 -14.75 -12.83
C ASP A 12 -14.70 -15.63 -11.65
N ASP A 13 -13.76 -16.26 -10.96
CA ASP A 13 -14.06 -17.15 -9.84
C ASP A 13 -14.48 -16.27 -8.64
N ASP A 14 -15.75 -15.86 -8.66
CA ASP A 14 -16.41 -15.08 -7.62
C ASP A 14 -16.64 -15.88 -6.33
N SER A 15 -16.16 -17.13 -6.25
CA SER A 15 -16.54 -18.08 -5.19
C SER A 15 -15.60 -18.10 -3.99
N ALA A 16 -14.47 -17.39 -4.01
CA ALA A 16 -13.57 -17.33 -2.86
C ALA A 16 -13.84 -16.07 -2.02
N PRO A 17 -14.07 -16.18 -0.69
CA PRO A 17 -13.79 -15.07 0.22
C PRO A 17 -12.27 -14.97 0.35
N TRP A 18 -11.56 -14.72 -0.75
CA TRP A 18 -10.10 -14.68 -0.79
C TRP A 18 -9.57 -13.50 0.02
N HIS A 19 -10.40 -12.48 0.26
CA HIS A 19 -10.07 -11.32 1.08
C HIS A 19 -11.25 -10.75 1.87
N ASP A 20 -10.94 -9.90 2.86
CA ASP A 20 -11.90 -9.21 3.71
C ASP A 20 -13.01 -8.50 2.87
N PRO A 21 -14.31 -8.69 3.18
CA PRO A 21 -15.42 -8.06 2.45
C PRO A 21 -15.38 -6.53 2.43
N ARG A 22 -14.73 -5.90 3.42
CA ARG A 22 -14.53 -4.45 3.48
C ARG A 22 -13.64 -3.94 2.36
N CYS A 23 -12.83 -4.82 1.75
CA CYS A 23 -12.05 -4.51 0.56
C CYS A 23 -12.94 -4.02 -0.59
N ARG A 24 -14.13 -4.61 -0.75
CA ARG A 24 -15.06 -4.34 -1.86
C ARG A 24 -14.39 -4.34 -3.26
N GLY A 25 -13.32 -5.12 -3.43
CA GLY A 25 -12.53 -5.17 -4.67
C GLY A 25 -11.64 -3.93 -4.93
N THR A 26 -11.60 -2.95 -4.02
CA THR A 26 -10.79 -1.72 -4.18
C THR A 26 -9.33 -1.89 -3.75
N GLY A 27 -9.04 -2.97 -3.02
CA GLY A 27 -7.74 -3.23 -2.42
C GLY A 27 -7.48 -2.49 -1.10
N TRP A 28 -8.49 -1.83 -0.51
CA TRP A 28 -8.38 -1.05 0.73
C TRP A 28 -9.50 -1.39 1.71
N LEU A 29 -9.20 -1.47 3.00
CA LEU A 29 -10.14 -1.85 4.06
C LEU A 29 -10.73 -0.66 4.83
N GLY A 30 -10.32 0.57 4.49
CA GLY A 30 -10.63 1.81 5.20
C GLY A 30 -9.35 2.48 5.72
N ASP A 31 -9.46 3.27 6.78
CA ASP A 31 -8.35 3.98 7.42
C ASP A 31 -8.15 3.52 8.87
N ASP A 32 -6.93 3.63 9.40
CA ASP A 32 -6.61 3.42 10.81
C ASP A 32 -7.00 4.64 11.68
N ASN A 33 -6.79 4.55 12.99
CA ASN A 33 -7.13 5.64 13.92
C ASN A 33 -6.32 6.93 13.69
N GLU A 34 -5.24 6.86 12.92
CA GLU A 34 -4.39 8.00 12.54
C GLU A 34 -4.72 8.48 11.12
N GLY A 35 -5.78 7.96 10.50
CA GLY A 35 -6.22 8.33 9.16
C GLY A 35 -5.34 7.75 8.04
N ARG A 36 -4.56 6.69 8.32
CA ARG A 36 -3.74 6.03 7.30
C ARG A 36 -4.52 4.90 6.64
N PRO A 37 -4.48 4.77 5.30
CA PRO A 37 -5.25 3.76 4.60
C PRO A 37 -4.74 2.35 4.93
N ILE A 38 -5.66 1.46 5.28
CA ILE A 38 -5.39 0.06 5.61
C ILE A 38 -5.46 -0.77 4.31
N PRO A 39 -4.35 -1.35 3.85
CA PRO A 39 -4.36 -2.14 2.62
C PRO A 39 -5.00 -3.52 2.84
N CYS A 40 -5.72 -4.01 1.83
CA CYS A 40 -6.04 -5.42 1.75
C CYS A 40 -4.79 -6.19 1.30
N LEU A 41 -4.15 -6.93 2.20
CA LEU A 41 -2.89 -7.63 1.92
C LEU A 41 -3.03 -8.78 0.93
N VAL A 42 -4.25 -9.19 0.62
CA VAL A 42 -4.50 -10.19 -0.42
C VAL A 42 -4.45 -9.54 -1.81
N CYS A 43 -5.09 -8.38 -1.99
CA CYS A 43 -5.01 -7.60 -3.23
C CYS A 43 -3.66 -6.88 -3.39
N LYS A 44 -3.05 -6.47 -2.28
CA LYS A 44 -1.82 -5.67 -2.22
C LYS A 44 -0.74 -6.37 -1.40
N ALA A 45 -0.42 -7.60 -1.77
CA ALA A 45 0.58 -8.42 -1.06
C ALA A 45 1.97 -7.74 -0.95
N HIS A 46 2.34 -6.91 -1.92
CA HIS A 46 3.60 -6.15 -1.88
C HIS A 46 3.67 -5.12 -0.74
N LEU A 47 2.53 -4.76 -0.12
CA LEU A 47 2.48 -3.87 1.05
C LEU A 47 2.57 -4.63 2.38
N ALA A 48 2.59 -5.96 2.37
CA ALA A 48 2.73 -6.76 3.59
C ALA A 48 4.11 -6.58 4.23
N THR A 49 5.12 -6.28 3.43
CA THR A 49 6.48 -6.04 3.90
C THR A 49 6.60 -4.64 4.49
N ARG A 50 6.84 -4.55 5.80
CA ARG A 50 7.19 -3.28 6.44
C ARG A 50 8.50 -2.76 5.86
N SER A 51 8.53 -1.48 5.52
CA SER A 51 9.78 -0.80 5.16
C SER A 51 10.75 -0.88 6.33
N THR A 52 12.00 -1.22 6.04
CA THR A 52 13.09 -1.12 7.00
C THR A 52 13.34 0.36 7.31
N VAL A 53 13.24 0.73 8.59
CA VAL A 53 13.71 2.05 9.01
C VAL A 53 15.22 2.04 8.89
N HIS A 54 15.75 2.84 7.97
CA HIS A 54 17.17 3.05 7.87
C HIS A 54 17.56 4.23 8.76
N GLU A 55 18.28 3.95 9.84
CA GLU A 55 18.93 4.98 10.65
C GLU A 55 20.17 5.49 9.89
N THR A 56 19.94 6.32 8.88
CA THR A 56 21.01 6.95 8.12
C THR A 56 21.28 8.35 8.63
N THR A 57 22.56 8.69 8.75
CA THR A 57 22.97 10.07 9.00
C THR A 57 22.48 10.94 7.84
N PRO A 58 21.70 12.02 8.10
CA PRO A 58 21.27 12.92 7.04
C PRO A 58 22.46 13.52 6.31
N SER A 59 22.30 13.86 5.03
CA SER A 59 23.37 14.51 4.27
C SER A 59 23.79 15.83 4.92
N PRO A 60 25.02 16.34 4.70
CA PRO A 60 25.46 17.62 5.26
C PRO A 60 24.51 18.78 4.95
N ARG A 61 23.92 18.78 3.75
CA ARG A 61 22.91 19.77 3.34
C ARG A 61 21.62 19.64 4.16
N ALA A 62 21.15 18.41 4.38
CA ALA A 62 19.97 18.16 5.21
C ALA A 62 20.22 18.55 6.68
N GLN A 63 21.40 18.25 7.23
CA GLN A 63 21.79 18.65 8.59
C GLN A 63 21.80 20.18 8.74
N ALA A 64 22.34 20.92 7.77
CA ALA A 64 22.34 22.37 7.79
C ALA A 64 20.92 22.95 7.78
N ALA A 65 20.02 22.35 7.00
CA ALA A 65 18.61 22.76 6.95
C ALA A 65 17.88 22.51 8.27
N ILE A 66 18.09 21.35 8.90
CA ILE A 66 17.49 21.02 10.21
C ILE A 66 17.94 22.03 11.27
N ARG A 67 19.26 22.29 11.38
CA ARG A 67 19.79 23.28 12.34
C ARG A 67 19.23 24.69 12.12
N ALA A 68 19.02 25.08 10.87
CA ALA A 68 18.45 26.38 10.53
C ALA A 68 16.97 26.50 10.88
N LEU A 69 16.22 25.39 10.97
CA LEU A 69 14.84 25.38 11.48
C LEU A 69 14.84 25.48 13.00
N GLU A 70 15.67 24.69 13.69
CA GLU A 70 15.78 24.67 15.15
C GLU A 70 16.24 26.02 15.73
N SER A 71 17.07 26.78 15.01
CA SER A 71 17.53 28.11 15.47
C SER A 71 16.48 29.22 15.30
N ARG A 72 15.32 28.92 14.73
CA ARG A 72 14.23 29.89 14.48
C ARG A 72 13.09 29.76 15.49
N GLU A 73 13.15 28.76 16.36
CA GLU A 73 12.26 28.53 17.51
C GLU A 73 12.84 29.16 18.77
#